data_AF-A0A2U2RVV3-F1
#
_entry.id   AF-A0A2U2RVV3-F1
#
_cell.length_a   1.000
_cell.length_b   1.000
_cell.length_c   1.000
_cell.angle_alpha   90.00
_cell.angle_beta   90.00
_cell.angle_gamma   90.00
#
_symmetry.space_group_name_H-M   'P 1'
#
loop_
_entity.id
_entity.type
_entity.pdbx_description
1 polymer ?
#
loop_
_entity_poly.entity_id
_entity_poly.type
_entity_poly.pdbx_seq_one_letter_code
_entity_poly.pdbx_strand_id
1 'polypeptide(L)'
;FIQYIERQVVLFDAIEDAGFSYVNNMHGRGTIRSIKEEASNKQLESELIDYIKRFKVRIVLTAHPTQFYPDNVLVIINELSKSIAHDDLDNIKKLLVQLGKTPFYKKEKPSPYEEAVSLIWFLENIFYHSASTIYNYIDEHIINSVDLDNSIFDFGFWPGGDRDGNPFVTPEITLKTAERLQFSILRNYYRDLRKLKRKITFPGLENRIEFLESLVFNQLFYPE
;
A
#
# COMPACT_ATOMS: atom_id res chain seq x y z
N PHE A 1 -25.76 -0.76 -24.04
CA PHE A 1 -25.07 -2.04 -24.30
C PHE A 1 -23.77 -2.13 -23.50
N ILE A 2 -22.83 -1.18 -23.66
CA ILE A 2 -21.55 -1.12 -22.90
C ILE A 2 -21.77 -1.11 -21.37
N GLN A 3 -22.70 -0.28 -20.86
CA GLN A 3 -23.02 -0.18 -19.44
C GLN A 3 -23.49 -1.49 -18.78
N TYR A 4 -24.06 -2.43 -19.55
CA TYR A 4 -24.53 -3.70 -19.01
C TYR A 4 -23.37 -4.71 -18.90
N ILE A 5 -22.48 -4.72 -19.88
CA ILE A 5 -21.28 -5.59 -19.91
C ILE A 5 -20.35 -5.23 -18.74
N GLU A 6 -20.07 -3.94 -18.50
CA GLU A 6 -19.23 -3.50 -17.38
C GLU A 6 -19.75 -3.98 -16.01
N ARG A 7 -21.07 -3.96 -15.83
CA ARG A 7 -21.72 -4.44 -14.60
C ARG A 7 -21.64 -5.96 -14.47
N GLN A 8 -21.71 -6.69 -15.57
CA GLN A 8 -21.53 -8.14 -15.55
C GLN A 8 -20.11 -8.52 -15.18
N VAL A 9 -19.09 -7.84 -15.72
CA VAL A 9 -17.68 -8.09 -15.37
C VAL A 9 -17.47 -7.90 -13.87
N VAL A 10 -17.99 -6.83 -13.28
CA VAL A 10 -17.95 -6.63 -11.81
C VAL A 10 -18.56 -7.78 -11.02
N LEU A 11 -19.69 -8.31 -11.46
CA LEU A 11 -20.33 -9.44 -10.78
C LEU A 11 -19.49 -10.71 -10.91
N PHE A 12 -18.89 -10.95 -12.07
CA PHE A 12 -17.95 -12.05 -12.26
C PHE A 12 -16.72 -11.90 -11.36
N ASP A 13 -16.10 -10.72 -11.33
CA ASP A 13 -14.94 -10.45 -10.46
C ASP A 13 -15.28 -10.69 -8.98
N ALA A 14 -16.44 -10.20 -8.51
CA ALA A 14 -16.86 -10.39 -7.12
C ALA A 14 -17.17 -11.85 -6.77
N ILE A 15 -17.75 -12.62 -7.70
CA ILE A 15 -18.04 -14.05 -7.52
C ILE A 15 -16.74 -14.86 -7.57
N GLU A 16 -15.84 -14.55 -8.49
CA GLU A 16 -14.53 -15.17 -8.60
C GLU A 16 -13.74 -14.95 -7.30
N ASP A 17 -13.64 -13.71 -6.83
CA ASP A 17 -12.99 -13.37 -5.56
C ASP A 17 -13.61 -14.11 -4.37
N ALA A 18 -14.94 -14.23 -4.33
CA ALA A 18 -15.65 -14.93 -3.26
C ALA A 18 -15.52 -16.47 -3.35
N GLY A 19 -15.25 -17.00 -4.55
CA GLY A 19 -15.06 -18.43 -4.80
C GLY A 19 -13.73 -18.95 -4.24
N PHE A 20 -12.76 -18.07 -4.00
CA PHE A 20 -11.49 -18.44 -3.39
C PHE A 20 -11.62 -18.52 -1.86
N SER A 21 -11.29 -19.69 -1.28
CA SER A 21 -11.21 -19.87 0.17
C SER A 21 -10.11 -19.02 0.83
N TYR A 22 -9.08 -18.67 0.05
CA TYR A 22 -8.05 -17.70 0.38
C TYR A 22 -7.54 -17.07 -0.93
N VAL A 23 -7.62 -15.74 -1.04
CA VAL A 23 -7.06 -15.02 -2.20
C VAL A 23 -5.52 -14.97 -2.11
N ASN A 24 -4.97 -14.90 -0.89
CA ASN A 24 -3.53 -14.89 -0.62
C ASN A 24 -3.20 -15.89 0.50
N ASN A 25 -2.55 -17.01 0.17
CA ASN A 25 -2.10 -17.98 1.18
C ASN A 25 -0.83 -17.48 1.89
N MET A 26 -1.01 -16.81 3.03
CA MET A 26 0.09 -16.26 3.84
C MET A 26 0.77 -17.28 4.76
N HIS A 27 0.37 -18.55 4.72
CA HIS A 27 0.93 -19.63 5.55
C HIS A 27 1.53 -20.77 4.72
N GLY A 28 1.42 -20.71 3.40
CA GLY A 28 1.85 -21.76 2.49
C GLY A 28 3.31 -21.66 2.06
N ARG A 29 3.66 -22.56 1.14
CA ARG A 29 4.96 -22.58 0.47
C ARG A 29 5.18 -21.26 -0.28
N GLY A 30 6.40 -20.73 -0.20
CA GLY A 30 6.78 -19.45 -0.82
C GLY A 30 6.65 -18.23 0.09
N THR A 31 6.13 -18.40 1.31
CA THR A 31 6.17 -17.37 2.36
C THR A 31 7.55 -17.28 3.00
N ILE A 32 7.89 -16.11 3.56
CA ILE A 32 9.15 -15.92 4.30
C ILE A 32 9.29 -16.93 5.44
N ARG A 33 8.18 -17.24 6.12
CA ARG A 33 8.13 -18.27 7.15
C ARG A 33 8.52 -19.65 6.61
N SER A 34 7.91 -20.06 5.50
CA SER A 34 8.22 -21.34 4.85
C SER A 34 9.69 -21.40 4.42
N ILE A 35 10.26 -20.28 3.92
CA ILE A 35 11.68 -20.20 3.54
C ILE A 35 12.58 -20.38 4.76
N LYS A 36 12.26 -19.72 5.89
CA LYS A 36 12.99 -19.89 7.15
C LYS A 36 12.96 -21.34 7.62
N GLU A 37 11.78 -21.96 7.66
CA GLU A 37 11.61 -23.35 8.10
C GLU A 37 12.36 -24.32 7.18
N GLU A 38 12.33 -24.09 5.86
CA GLU A 38 13.07 -24.91 4.89
C GLU A 38 14.58 -24.75 5.03
N ALA A 39 15.08 -23.52 5.22
CA ALA A 39 16.49 -23.27 5.46
C ALA A 39 16.97 -23.97 6.73
N SER A 40 16.17 -23.96 7.80
CA SER A 40 16.52 -24.63 9.04
C SER A 40 16.54 -26.15 8.92
N ASN A 41 15.54 -26.73 8.24
CA ASN A 41 15.52 -28.17 7.95
C ASN A 41 16.72 -28.63 7.11
N LYS A 42 17.29 -27.73 6.30
CA LYS A 42 18.45 -27.99 5.44
C LYS A 42 19.78 -27.55 6.05
N GLN A 43 19.78 -26.97 7.25
CA GLN A 43 20.97 -26.41 7.91
C GLN A 43 21.66 -25.31 7.08
N LEU A 44 20.86 -24.42 6.48
CA LEU A 44 21.30 -23.31 5.60
C LEU A 44 20.91 -21.94 6.16
N GLU A 45 20.77 -21.80 7.48
CA GLU A 45 20.37 -20.55 8.12
C GLU A 45 21.37 -19.42 7.87
N SER A 46 22.67 -19.71 7.92
CA SER A 46 23.73 -18.75 7.64
C SER A 46 23.64 -18.16 6.23
N GLU A 47 23.45 -19.03 5.24
CA GLU A 47 23.35 -18.67 3.83
C GLU A 47 22.09 -17.84 3.57
N LEU A 48 20.98 -18.18 4.25
CA LEU A 48 19.75 -17.38 4.17
C LEU A 48 19.97 -15.98 4.74
N ILE A 49 20.64 -15.86 5.90
CA ILE A 49 20.96 -14.56 6.51
C ILE A 49 21.85 -13.73 5.57
N ASP A 50 22.92 -14.33 5.05
CA ASP A 50 23.86 -13.67 4.13
C ASP A 50 23.22 -13.26 2.80
N TYR A 51 22.21 -14.02 2.35
CA TYR A 51 21.39 -13.65 1.20
C TYR A 51 20.50 -12.44 1.53
N ILE A 52 19.75 -12.48 2.62
CA ILE A 52 18.82 -11.40 3.01
C ILE A 52 19.57 -10.09 3.26
N LYS A 53 20.75 -10.13 3.87
CA LYS A 53 21.60 -8.95 4.09
C LYS A 53 21.97 -8.20 2.81
N ARG A 54 21.94 -8.86 1.64
CA ARG A 54 22.23 -8.25 0.32
C ARG A 54 21.00 -8.16 -0.57
N PHE A 55 19.90 -8.79 -0.19
CA PHE A 55 18.70 -8.87 -0.98
C PHE A 55 17.95 -7.54 -0.96
N LYS A 56 17.49 -7.11 -2.13
CA LYS A 56 16.77 -5.84 -2.27
C LYS A 56 15.69 -5.95 -3.33
N VAL A 57 14.53 -5.39 -3.03
CA VAL A 57 13.40 -5.28 -3.95
C VAL A 57 13.12 -3.80 -4.19
N ARG A 58 13.05 -3.40 -5.45
CA ARG A 58 12.58 -2.08 -5.84
C ARG A 58 11.22 -2.19 -6.52
N ILE A 59 10.19 -1.67 -5.86
CA ILE A 59 8.82 -1.66 -6.39
C ILE A 59 8.57 -0.28 -6.99
N VAL A 60 8.33 -0.21 -8.30
CA VAL A 60 8.04 1.06 -8.99
C VAL A 60 6.55 1.13 -9.27
N LEU A 61 5.85 2.08 -8.65
CA LEU A 61 4.45 2.31 -8.92
C LEU A 61 4.33 3.06 -10.24
N THR A 62 3.47 2.55 -11.12
CA THR A 62 3.12 3.16 -12.40
C THR A 62 1.63 3.51 -12.40
N ALA A 63 1.25 4.52 -13.17
CA ALA A 63 -0.15 4.81 -13.39
C ALA A 63 -0.77 3.61 -14.12
N HIS A 64 -1.91 3.12 -13.63
CA HIS A 64 -2.64 2.10 -14.37
C HIS A 64 -3.20 2.77 -15.63
N PRO A 65 -2.85 2.32 -16.85
CA PRO A 65 -3.19 3.01 -18.09
C PRO A 65 -4.70 3.23 -18.27
N THR A 66 -5.52 2.45 -17.58
CA THR A 66 -6.95 2.64 -17.39
C THR A 66 -7.40 1.92 -16.12
N GLN A 67 -7.61 2.61 -15.01
CA GLN A 67 -8.39 2.02 -13.91
C GLN A 67 -9.83 1.88 -14.42
N PHE A 68 -10.26 0.66 -14.77
CA PHE A 68 -11.55 0.38 -15.41
C PHE A 68 -12.73 0.83 -14.54
N TYR A 69 -12.57 0.74 -13.21
CA TYR A 69 -13.62 1.02 -12.23
C TYR A 69 -13.27 2.22 -11.33
N PRO A 70 -14.18 3.19 -11.20
CA PRO A 70 -14.05 4.26 -10.20
C PRO A 70 -14.01 3.70 -8.77
N ASP A 71 -13.44 4.47 -7.82
CA ASP A 71 -13.17 4.00 -6.46
C ASP A 71 -14.42 3.50 -5.71
N ASN A 72 -15.57 4.13 -5.95
CA ASN A 72 -16.86 3.71 -5.40
C ASN A 72 -17.31 2.34 -5.92
N VAL A 73 -16.99 1.97 -7.17
CA VAL A 73 -17.28 0.66 -7.75
C VAL A 73 -16.38 -0.40 -7.12
N LEU A 74 -15.09 -0.11 -6.92
CA LEU A 74 -14.16 -1.02 -6.24
C LEU A 74 -14.58 -1.33 -4.79
N VAL A 75 -15.09 -0.33 -4.06
CA VAL A 75 -15.65 -0.54 -2.72
C VAL A 75 -16.83 -1.51 -2.77
N ILE A 76 -17.77 -1.30 -3.70
CA ILE A 76 -18.94 -2.17 -3.85
C ILE A 76 -18.52 -3.61 -4.22
N ILE A 77 -17.53 -3.79 -5.10
CA ILE A 77 -16.97 -5.12 -5.45
C ILE A 77 -16.46 -5.83 -4.20
N ASN A 78 -15.64 -5.13 -3.39
CA ASN A 78 -15.04 -5.71 -2.20
C ASN A 78 -16.10 -6.10 -1.16
N GLU A 79 -17.10 -5.24 -0.93
CA GLU A 79 -18.21 -5.54 -0.03
C GLU A 79 -19.09 -6.67 -0.55
N LEU A 80 -19.32 -6.72 -1.87
CA LEU A 80 -20.11 -7.77 -2.50
C LEU A 80 -19.42 -9.13 -2.37
N SER A 81 -18.11 -9.19 -2.67
CA SER A 81 -17.30 -10.40 -2.47
C SER A 81 -17.37 -10.90 -1.03
N LYS A 82 -17.19 -10.01 -0.05
CA LYS A 82 -17.32 -10.35 1.38
C LYS A 82 -18.71 -10.87 1.73
N SER A 83 -19.77 -10.21 1.26
CA SER A 83 -21.14 -10.64 1.56
C SER A 83 -21.50 -11.96 0.89
N ILE A 84 -21.00 -12.22 -0.33
CA ILE A 84 -21.14 -13.54 -0.99
C ILE A 84 -20.44 -14.63 -0.18
N ALA A 85 -19.20 -14.38 0.27
CA ALA A 85 -18.44 -15.35 1.06
C ALA A 85 -19.11 -15.73 2.40
N HIS A 86 -19.94 -14.85 2.97
CA HIS A 86 -20.68 -15.07 4.22
C HIS A 86 -22.16 -15.42 4.01
N ASP A 87 -22.62 -15.59 2.77
CA ASP A 87 -24.02 -15.83 2.41
C ASP A 87 -25.00 -14.78 2.97
N ASP A 88 -24.58 -13.52 3.06
CA ASP A 88 -25.40 -12.39 3.51
C ASP A 88 -26.32 -11.89 2.39
N LEU A 89 -27.38 -12.64 2.14
CA LEU A 89 -28.34 -12.38 1.04
C LEU A 89 -28.97 -10.98 1.09
N ASP A 90 -29.20 -10.43 2.27
CA ASP A 90 -29.80 -9.10 2.42
C ASP A 90 -28.82 -8.00 2.03
N ASN A 91 -27.55 -8.13 2.40
CA ASN A 91 -26.53 -7.16 1.99
C ASN A 91 -26.16 -7.31 0.51
N ILE A 92 -26.08 -8.54 -0.01
CA ILE A 92 -25.87 -8.79 -1.45
C ILE A 92 -26.92 -8.05 -2.27
N LYS A 93 -28.22 -8.17 -1.94
CA LYS A 93 -29.29 -7.45 -2.66
C LYS A 93 -29.11 -5.94 -2.61
N LYS A 94 -28.74 -5.38 -1.46
CA LYS A 94 -28.51 -3.93 -1.31
C LYS A 94 -27.33 -3.47 -2.16
N LEU A 95 -26.22 -4.20 -2.14
CA LEU A 95 -25.01 -3.90 -2.90
C LEU A 95 -25.25 -4.02 -4.41
N LEU A 96 -26.03 -5.00 -4.87
CA LEU A 96 -26.44 -5.11 -6.28
C LEU A 96 -27.27 -3.90 -6.73
N VAL A 97 -28.20 -3.42 -5.90
CA VAL A 97 -28.99 -2.21 -6.20
C VAL A 97 -28.10 -0.96 -6.21
N GLN A 98 -27.17 -0.85 -5.25
CA GLN A 98 -26.19 0.23 -5.19
C GLN A 98 -25.31 0.24 -6.44
N LEU A 99 -24.80 -0.92 -6.86
CA LEU A 99 -24.02 -1.09 -8.08
C LEU A 99 -24.82 -0.66 -9.32
N GLY A 100 -26.09 -1.06 -9.40
CA GLY A 100 -27.01 -0.68 -10.47
C GLY A 100 -27.14 0.85 -10.63
N LYS A 101 -27.14 1.58 -9.51
CA LYS A 101 -27.23 3.05 -9.47
C LYS A 101 -25.88 3.76 -9.57
N THR A 102 -24.77 3.07 -9.38
CA THR A 102 -23.43 3.65 -9.36
C THR A 102 -22.92 3.86 -10.80
N PRO A 103 -22.40 5.05 -11.15
CA PRO A 103 -21.80 5.28 -12.45
C PRO A 103 -20.44 4.59 -12.56
N PHE A 104 -20.21 3.91 -13.69
CA PHE A 104 -18.97 3.19 -14.00
C PHE A 104 -17.95 4.04 -14.76
N TYR A 105 -18.33 5.23 -15.18
CA TYR A 105 -17.47 6.17 -15.87
C TYR A 105 -17.31 7.42 -15.00
N LYS A 106 -16.07 7.90 -14.84
CA LYS A 106 -15.83 9.30 -14.47
C LYS A 106 -16.08 10.14 -15.73
N LYS A 107 -16.90 11.19 -15.65
CA LYS A 107 -17.22 12.07 -16.79
C LYS A 107 -15.97 12.73 -17.39
N GLU A 108 -14.93 12.90 -16.58
CA GLU A 108 -13.65 13.48 -16.96
C GLU A 108 -12.53 12.51 -16.57
N LYS A 109 -11.53 12.38 -17.44
CA LYS A 109 -10.31 11.62 -17.14
C LYS A 109 -9.56 12.34 -16.01
N PRO A 110 -9.07 11.62 -14.98
CA PRO A 110 -8.27 12.26 -13.94
C PRO A 110 -7.05 12.95 -14.56
N SER A 111 -6.69 14.10 -14.01
CA SER A 111 -5.42 14.75 -14.32
C SER A 111 -4.25 13.86 -13.88
N PRO A 112 -3.06 13.99 -14.48
CA PRO A 112 -1.89 13.22 -14.04
C PRO A 112 -1.55 13.41 -12.55
N TYR A 113 -1.89 14.57 -12.00
CA TYR A 113 -1.73 14.83 -10.56
C TYR A 113 -2.73 14.04 -9.71
N GLU A 114 -4.00 13.93 -10.12
CA GLU A 114 -5.00 13.13 -9.41
C GLU A 114 -4.67 11.63 -9.43
N GLU A 115 -4.15 11.13 -10.57
CA GLU A 115 -3.62 9.77 -10.67
C GLU A 115 -2.46 9.55 -9.69
N ALA A 116 -1.53 10.51 -9.60
CA ALA A 116 -0.44 10.47 -8.63
C ALA A 116 -0.96 10.47 -7.19
N VAL A 117 -1.91 11.35 -6.83
CA VAL A 117 -2.50 11.40 -5.49
C VAL A 117 -3.16 10.06 -5.11
N SER A 118 -3.85 9.43 -6.05
CA SER A 118 -4.44 8.09 -5.83
C SER A 118 -3.37 7.06 -5.48
N LEU A 119 -2.26 7.00 -6.22
CA LEU A 119 -1.20 6.03 -5.95
C LEU A 119 -0.36 6.36 -4.71
N ILE A 120 -0.22 7.65 -4.38
CA ILE A 120 0.38 8.09 -3.11
C ILE A 120 -0.44 7.56 -1.92
N TRP A 121 -1.76 7.45 -2.04
CA TRP A 121 -2.59 6.87 -0.97
C TRP A 121 -2.19 5.42 -0.66
N PHE A 122 -1.86 4.62 -1.67
CA PHE A 122 -1.37 3.24 -1.46
C PHE A 122 0.00 3.23 -0.78
N LEU A 123 0.90 4.15 -1.16
CA LEU A 123 2.17 4.32 -0.46
C LEU A 123 1.95 4.66 1.02
N GLU A 124 1.07 5.63 1.29
CA GLU A 124 0.77 6.13 2.64
C GLU A 124 0.12 5.07 3.53
N ASN A 125 -0.90 4.37 3.02
CA ASN A 125 -1.80 3.57 3.86
C ASN A 125 -1.56 2.06 3.77
N ILE A 126 -0.84 1.57 2.74
CA ILE A 126 -0.61 0.14 2.53
C ILE A 126 0.89 -0.16 2.56
N PHE A 127 1.67 0.32 1.59
CA PHE A 127 3.07 -0.07 1.45
C PHE A 127 3.93 0.34 2.64
N TYR A 128 3.71 1.54 3.20
CA TYR A 128 4.42 2.00 4.40
C TYR A 128 4.30 1.02 5.57
N HIS A 129 3.09 0.49 5.81
CA HIS A 129 2.85 -0.47 6.90
C HIS A 129 3.28 -1.89 6.54
N SER A 130 3.00 -2.34 5.32
CA SER A 130 3.36 -3.69 4.86
C SER A 130 4.88 -3.90 4.83
N ALA A 131 5.63 -2.91 4.31
CA ALA A 131 7.09 -2.98 4.28
C ALA A 131 7.68 -3.06 5.68
N SER A 132 7.21 -2.23 6.62
CA SER A 132 7.63 -2.29 8.02
C SER A 132 7.29 -3.63 8.68
N THR A 133 6.09 -4.17 8.43
CA THR A 133 5.67 -5.47 8.97
C THR A 133 6.57 -6.60 8.49
N ILE A 134 6.87 -6.63 7.19
CA ILE A 134 7.73 -7.67 6.60
C ILE A 134 9.18 -7.51 7.09
N TYR A 135 9.69 -6.28 7.12
CA TYR A 135 11.03 -5.99 7.60
C TYR A 135 11.21 -6.45 9.05
N ASN A 136 10.29 -6.07 9.94
CA ASN A 136 10.34 -6.48 11.35
C ASN A 136 10.25 -8.01 11.51
N TYR A 137 9.42 -8.69 10.71
CA TYR A 137 9.36 -10.16 10.73
C TYR A 137 10.72 -10.79 10.38
N ILE A 138 11.38 -10.28 9.34
CA ILE A 138 12.71 -10.77 8.93
C ILE A 138 13.74 -10.51 10.02
N ASP A 139 13.74 -9.30 10.59
CA ASP A 139 14.68 -8.90 11.62
C ASP A 139 14.51 -9.73 12.91
N GLU A 140 13.28 -9.87 13.39
CA GLU A 140 12.96 -10.58 14.64
C GLU A 140 13.08 -12.10 14.54
N HIS A 141 12.85 -12.68 13.36
CA HIS A 141 12.73 -14.14 13.22
C HIS A 141 13.81 -14.80 12.39
N ILE A 142 14.57 -14.06 11.59
CA ILE A 142 15.62 -14.64 10.75
C ILE A 142 17.00 -14.13 11.16
N ILE A 143 17.15 -12.81 11.37
CA ILE A 143 18.47 -12.19 11.58
C ILE A 143 18.83 -12.03 13.06
N ASN A 144 17.84 -11.77 13.91
CA ASN A 144 18.01 -11.42 15.33
C ASN A 144 18.78 -10.10 15.52
N SER A 145 18.21 -9.04 14.95
CA SER A 145 18.19 -7.63 15.41
C SER A 145 19.45 -6.78 15.56
N VAL A 146 20.67 -7.29 15.38
CA VAL A 146 21.87 -6.44 15.50
C VAL A 146 22.49 -6.07 14.13
N ASP A 147 22.08 -6.73 13.05
CA ASP A 147 22.93 -6.84 11.85
C ASP A 147 22.22 -6.58 10.50
N LEU A 148 20.95 -6.14 10.52
CA LEU A 148 20.21 -5.82 9.29
C LEU A 148 20.36 -4.33 8.92
N ASP A 149 21.56 -3.92 8.51
CA ASP A 149 21.81 -2.59 7.91
C ASP A 149 21.52 -2.57 6.40
N ASN A 150 20.38 -3.14 5.99
CA ASN A 150 19.97 -3.21 4.59
C ASN A 150 18.53 -2.70 4.42
N SER A 151 18.34 -1.79 3.47
CA SER A 151 17.00 -1.41 3.00
C SER A 151 16.48 -2.49 2.04
N ILE A 152 15.73 -3.45 2.60
CA ILE A 152 15.14 -4.56 1.82
C ILE A 152 14.17 -4.04 0.76
N PHE A 153 13.46 -2.94 1.03
CA PHE A 153 12.45 -2.36 0.15
C PHE A 153 12.82 -0.93 -0.27
N ASP A 154 12.94 -0.73 -1.58
CA ASP A 154 12.91 0.57 -2.23
C ASP A 154 11.56 0.77 -2.94
N PHE A 155 11.04 1.99 -2.90
CA PHE A 155 9.87 2.38 -3.68
C PHE A 155 10.26 3.44 -4.72
N GLY A 156 9.93 3.17 -5.98
CA GLY A 156 9.95 4.13 -7.07
C GLY A 156 8.53 4.58 -7.42
N PHE A 157 8.42 5.75 -8.06
CA PHE A 157 7.13 6.35 -8.38
C PHE A 157 7.22 7.09 -9.71
N TRP A 158 6.43 6.65 -10.70
CA TRP A 158 6.33 7.28 -12.02
C TRP A 158 5.20 8.29 -12.20
N PRO A 159 4.01 8.14 -11.59
CA PRO A 159 2.91 9.08 -11.80
C PRO A 159 3.34 10.52 -11.49
N GLY A 160 3.04 11.45 -12.39
CA GLY A 160 3.46 12.85 -12.28
C GLY A 160 4.94 13.13 -12.60
N GLY A 161 5.76 12.11 -12.83
CA GLY A 161 7.17 12.23 -13.22
C GLY A 161 7.49 11.71 -14.62
N ASP A 162 6.87 10.61 -15.04
CA ASP A 162 7.03 10.05 -16.38
C ASP A 162 6.27 10.89 -17.42
N ARG A 163 6.99 11.40 -18.42
CA ARG A 163 6.48 12.34 -19.43
C ARG A 163 6.51 11.75 -20.84
N ASP A 164 6.99 10.52 -20.99
CA ASP A 164 7.12 9.88 -22.29
C ASP A 164 5.73 9.69 -22.92
N GLY A 165 5.51 10.32 -24.07
CA GLY A 165 4.22 10.30 -24.77
C GLY A 165 3.05 11.01 -24.06
N ASN A 166 3.26 11.73 -22.93
CA ASN A 166 2.19 12.38 -22.17
C ASN A 166 2.45 13.88 -21.94
N PRO A 167 1.93 14.78 -22.80
CA PRO A 167 2.17 16.22 -22.68
C PRO A 167 1.48 16.86 -21.46
N PHE A 168 0.55 16.15 -20.81
CA PHE A 168 -0.16 16.66 -19.65
C PHE A 168 0.66 16.54 -18.35
N VAL A 169 1.80 15.84 -18.36
CA VAL A 169 2.74 15.83 -17.23
C VAL A 169 3.65 17.04 -17.35
N THR A 170 3.25 18.16 -16.75
CA THR A 170 4.02 19.42 -16.76
C THR A 170 5.05 19.48 -15.62
N PRO A 171 6.07 20.36 -15.67
CA PRO A 171 7.04 20.48 -14.57
C PRO A 171 6.37 20.86 -13.25
N GLU A 172 5.31 21.66 -13.30
CA GLU A 172 4.51 22.04 -12.13
C GLU A 172 3.80 20.83 -11.51
N ILE A 173 3.33 19.88 -12.33
CA ILE A 173 2.74 18.62 -11.84
C ILE A 173 3.81 17.75 -11.19
N THR A 174 5.00 17.67 -11.76
CA THR A 174 6.12 16.92 -11.16
C THR A 174 6.51 17.49 -9.81
N LEU A 175 6.63 18.82 -9.70
CA LEU A 175 6.93 19.49 -8.44
C LEU A 175 5.83 19.25 -7.39
N LYS A 176 4.56 19.48 -7.75
CA LYS A 176 3.41 19.22 -6.87
C LYS A 176 3.35 17.76 -6.41
N THR A 177 3.66 16.82 -7.29
CA THR A 177 3.70 15.39 -6.95
C THR A 177 4.82 15.10 -5.95
N ALA A 178 6.01 15.67 -6.14
CA ALA A 178 7.13 15.52 -5.23
C ALA A 178 6.82 16.11 -3.83
N GLU A 179 6.24 17.31 -3.78
CA GLU A 179 5.76 17.94 -2.53
C GLU A 179 4.72 17.06 -1.84
N ARG A 180 3.77 16.49 -2.61
CA ARG A 180 2.73 15.62 -2.06
C ARG A 180 3.29 14.31 -1.50
N LEU A 181 4.29 13.72 -2.17
CA LEU A 181 5.04 12.55 -1.69
C LEU A 181 5.76 12.86 -0.37
N GLN A 182 6.49 13.99 -0.32
CA GLN A 182 7.19 14.43 0.89
C GLN A 182 6.23 14.65 2.05
N PHE A 183 5.13 15.38 1.81
CA PHE A 183 4.08 15.58 2.81
C PHE A 183 3.52 14.24 3.30
N SER A 184 3.27 13.30 2.39
CA SER A 184 2.71 11.99 2.71
C SER A 184 3.60 11.17 3.64
N ILE A 185 4.91 11.10 3.37
CA ILE A 185 5.85 10.34 4.20
C ILE A 185 6.05 11.01 5.57
N LEU A 186 6.21 12.33 5.61
CA LEU A 186 6.34 13.08 6.85
C LEU A 186 5.10 12.94 7.73
N ARG A 187 3.91 12.88 7.14
CA ARG A 187 2.66 12.64 7.87
C ARG A 187 2.65 11.29 8.57
N ASN A 188 3.19 10.24 7.94
CA ASN A 188 3.34 8.93 8.56
C ASN A 188 4.38 8.94 9.68
N TYR A 189 5.54 9.57 9.48
CA TYR A 189 6.53 9.76 10.54
C TYR A 189 5.97 10.51 11.74
N TYR A 190 5.22 11.60 11.51
CA TYR A 190 4.55 12.34 12.57
C TYR A 190 3.58 11.45 13.36
N ARG A 191 2.74 10.66 12.67
CA ARG A 191 1.82 9.71 13.31
C ARG A 191 2.56 8.70 14.18
N ASP A 192 3.68 8.16 13.70
CA ASP A 192 4.45 7.16 14.44
C ASP A 192 5.22 7.77 15.62
N LEU A 193 5.78 8.96 15.48
CA LEU A 193 6.38 9.72 16.59
C LEU A 193 5.36 9.98 17.70
N ARG A 194 4.12 10.33 17.36
CA ARG A 194 3.05 10.49 18.35
C ARG A 194 2.70 9.20 19.07
N LYS A 195 2.69 8.06 18.37
CA LYS A 195 2.51 6.75 19.00
C LYS A 195 3.69 6.43 19.94
N LEU A 196 4.91 6.77 19.52
CA LEU A 196 6.12 6.53 20.29
C LEU A 196 6.16 7.38 21.56
N LYS A 197 5.84 8.68 21.47
CA LYS A 197 5.74 9.60 22.62
C LYS A 197 4.82 9.08 23.72
N ARG A 198 3.71 8.44 23.34
CA ARG A 198 2.77 7.83 24.31
C ARG A 198 3.32 6.58 24.99
N LYS A 199 4.29 5.89 24.39
CA LYS A 199 4.86 4.63 24.89
C LYS A 199 6.15 4.83 25.68
N ILE A 200 6.98 5.78 25.28
CA ILE A 200 8.27 6.04 25.92
C ILE A 200 8.09 7.09 27.01
N THR A 201 8.10 6.64 28.26
CA THR A 201 7.94 7.48 29.46
C THR A 201 9.20 7.55 30.31
N PHE A 202 10.33 7.03 29.79
CA PHE A 202 11.59 6.98 30.54
C PHE A 202 12.31 8.34 30.52
N PRO A 203 12.94 8.75 31.64
CA PRO A 203 13.69 10.00 31.73
C PRO A 203 14.77 10.13 30.64
N GLY A 204 14.86 11.32 30.03
CA GLY A 204 15.89 11.66 29.03
C GLY A 204 15.54 11.35 27.58
N LEU A 205 14.53 10.52 27.31
CA LEU A 205 14.06 10.23 25.94
C LEU A 205 12.87 11.10 25.50
N GLU A 206 12.06 11.57 26.45
CA GLU A 206 10.89 12.42 26.18
C GLU A 206 11.25 13.68 25.39
N ASN A 207 12.26 14.42 25.84
CA ASN A 207 12.75 15.63 25.17
C ASN A 207 13.21 15.36 23.73
N ARG A 208 13.81 14.19 23.46
CA ARG A 208 14.26 13.82 22.10
C ARG A 208 13.08 13.56 21.18
N ILE A 209 12.07 12.83 21.67
CA ILE A 209 10.87 12.51 20.89
C ILE A 209 10.06 13.77 20.64
N GLU A 210 9.94 14.64 21.64
CA GLU A 210 9.23 15.92 21.50
C GLU A 210 9.92 16.87 20.51
N PHE A 211 11.25 16.91 20.50
CA PHE A 211 12.01 17.63 19.50
C PHE A 211 11.75 17.09 18.08
N LEU A 212 11.81 15.77 17.89
CA LEU A 212 11.54 15.13 16.60
C LEU A 212 10.09 15.35 16.14
N GLU A 213 9.11 15.21 17.04
CA GLU A 213 7.70 15.48 16.76
C GLU A 213 7.52 16.92 16.27
N SER A 214 8.12 17.89 16.97
CA SER A 214 8.05 19.31 16.62
C SER A 214 8.74 19.62 15.29
N LEU A 215 9.89 19.01 15.02
CA LEU A 215 10.61 19.16 13.75
C LEU A 215 9.77 18.65 12.57
N VAL A 216 9.21 17.45 12.68
CA VAL A 216 8.37 16.89 11.61
C VAL A 216 7.06 17.68 11.47
N PHE A 217 6.47 18.14 12.58
CA PHE A 217 5.30 19.00 12.56
C PHE A 217 5.56 20.32 11.83
N ASN A 218 6.67 21.00 12.14
CA ASN A 218 7.04 22.25 11.47
C ASN A 218 7.26 22.04 9.98
N GLN A 219 7.98 20.98 9.60
CA GLN A 219 8.18 20.67 8.17
C GLN A 219 6.86 20.37 7.43
N LEU A 220 5.85 19.81 8.11
CA LEU A 220 4.55 19.49 7.51
C LEU A 220 3.67 20.73 7.29
N PHE A 221 3.67 21.67 8.22
CA PHE A 221 2.70 22.78 8.26
C PHE A 221 3.31 24.15 7.97
N TYR A 222 4.63 24.28 8.14
CA TYR A 222 5.41 25.50 7.91
C TYR A 222 6.73 25.19 7.20
N PRO A 223 6.71 24.52 6.02
CA PRO A 223 7.92 24.28 5.25
C PRO A 223 8.54 25.62 4.79
N GLU A 224 9.86 25.74 4.91
CA GLU A 224 10.65 26.86 4.36
C GLU A 224 10.72 26.84 2.82
#